data_AF-A0A3M0WGF9-F1
#
_entry.id   AF-A0A3M0WGF9-F1
#
_cell.length_a   1.000
_cell.length_b   1.000
_cell.length_c   1.000
_cell.angle_alpha   90.00
_cell.angle_beta   90.00
_cell.angle_gamma   90.00
#
_symmetry.space_group_name_H-M   'P 1'
#
loop_
_entity.id
_entity.type
_entity.pdbx_description
1 polymer ?
#
loop_
_entity_poly.entity_id
_entity_poly.type
_entity_poly.pdbx_seq_one_letter_code
_entity_poly.pdbx_strand_id
1 'polypeptide(L)'
;PAGDFVEKMEPQGPGGHLPRCANAPVPMGGDCIKHRFRETLPGGRTHDILEIDRQTSGRNPDNTPVFTVPPGHVFVMGDNRDNSQDSRFPRSVGGVGYVPVENIVGRADRIIFSSAGRSLLYVWTWRGGRFFKAIE
;
A
#
# COMPACT_ATOMS: atom_id res chain seq x y z
N PRO A 1 -12.45 9.05 8.73
CA PRO A 1 -12.74 7.99 7.73
C PRO A 1 -12.94 8.63 6.35
N ALA A 2 -12.40 8.02 5.29
CA ALA A 2 -12.44 8.56 3.92
C ALA A 2 -13.25 7.65 2.96
N GLY A 3 -14.22 6.90 3.52
CA GLY A 3 -15.00 5.90 2.81
C GLY A 3 -14.28 4.56 2.72
N ASP A 4 -14.80 3.68 1.87
CA ASP A 4 -14.22 2.36 1.61
C ASP A 4 -13.61 2.32 0.20
N PHE A 5 -12.53 1.56 0.07
CA PHE A 5 -12.00 1.12 -1.21
C PHE A 5 -12.52 -0.29 -1.47
N VAL A 6 -13.16 -0.48 -2.62
CA VAL A 6 -13.72 -1.77 -3.03
C VAL A 6 -12.98 -2.25 -4.27
N GLU A 7 -12.48 -3.49 -4.19
CA GLU A 7 -11.92 -4.21 -5.34
C GLU A 7 -12.56 -5.59 -5.46
N LYS A 8 -12.41 -6.25 -6.61
CA LYS A 8 -12.93 -7.60 -6.80
C LYS A 8 -12.01 -8.63 -6.16
N MET A 9 -12.58 -9.62 -5.49
CA MET A 9 -11.86 -10.79 -5.02
C MET A 9 -11.49 -11.65 -6.24
N GLU A 10 -10.37 -11.34 -6.87
CA GLU A 10 -9.83 -12.05 -8.03
C GLU A 10 -8.30 -11.89 -8.08
N PRO A 11 -7.56 -12.75 -8.80
CA PRO A 11 -6.11 -12.63 -8.94
C PRO A 11 -5.71 -11.27 -9.55
N GLN A 12 -4.89 -10.49 -8.84
CA GLN A 12 -4.47 -9.16 -9.27
C GLN A 12 -3.02 -9.12 -9.76
N GLY A 13 -2.80 -8.40 -10.88
CA GLY A 13 -1.48 -8.12 -11.43
C GLY A 13 -0.71 -9.36 -11.92
N PRO A 14 0.59 -9.20 -12.24
CA PRO A 14 1.39 -10.29 -12.80
C PRO A 14 1.61 -11.46 -11.84
N GLY A 15 1.63 -11.19 -10.53
CA GLY A 15 1.79 -12.22 -9.50
C GLY A 15 0.51 -13.01 -9.19
N GLY A 16 -0.65 -12.54 -9.65
CA GLY A 16 -1.92 -13.23 -9.44
C GLY A 16 -2.32 -13.39 -7.97
N HIS A 17 -1.86 -12.50 -7.08
CA HIS A 17 -2.20 -12.56 -5.66
C HIS A 17 -3.67 -12.16 -5.45
N LEU A 18 -4.34 -12.82 -4.53
CA LEU A 18 -5.68 -12.43 -4.09
C LEU A 18 -5.60 -11.24 -3.13
N PRO A 19 -6.54 -10.28 -3.19
CA PRO A 19 -6.59 -9.19 -2.24
C PRO A 19 -6.99 -9.69 -0.84
N ARG A 20 -6.45 -9.03 0.19
CA ARG A 20 -6.93 -9.15 1.57
C ARG A 20 -8.09 -8.18 1.80
N CYS A 21 -9.14 -8.64 2.48
CA CYS A 21 -10.38 -7.89 2.67
C CYS A 21 -10.72 -7.75 4.16
N ALA A 22 -11.23 -6.58 4.54
CA ALA A 22 -11.74 -6.33 5.89
C ALA A 22 -13.02 -7.12 6.18
N ASN A 23 -13.83 -7.37 5.14
CA ASN A 23 -15.05 -8.17 5.20
C ASN A 23 -14.81 -9.66 4.86
N ALA A 24 -13.59 -10.16 5.05
CA ALA A 24 -13.30 -11.57 4.84
C ALA A 24 -14.16 -12.46 5.78
N PRO A 25 -14.62 -13.64 5.34
CA PRO A 25 -14.37 -14.25 4.03
C PRO A 25 -15.24 -13.66 2.88
N VAL A 26 -14.66 -13.54 1.68
CA VAL A 26 -15.34 -13.05 0.46
C VAL A 26 -15.18 -14.09 -0.67
N PRO A 27 -16.26 -14.50 -1.37
CA PRO A 27 -16.17 -15.42 -2.50
C PRO A 27 -15.51 -14.78 -3.73
N MET A 28 -14.98 -15.60 -4.64
CA MET A 28 -14.36 -15.12 -5.89
C MET A 28 -15.36 -14.28 -6.71
N GLY A 29 -14.90 -13.14 -7.23
CA GLY A 29 -15.74 -12.13 -7.91
C GLY A 29 -16.58 -11.24 -6.98
N GLY A 30 -16.61 -11.54 -5.67
CA GLY A 30 -17.26 -10.71 -4.66
C GLY A 30 -16.52 -9.40 -4.39
N ASP A 31 -17.20 -8.50 -3.67
CA ASP A 31 -16.66 -7.19 -3.29
C ASP A 31 -15.75 -7.32 -2.06
N CYS A 32 -14.45 -7.15 -2.28
CA CYS A 32 -13.42 -7.07 -1.26
C CYS A 32 -13.31 -5.63 -0.76
N ILE A 33 -13.70 -5.41 0.49
CA ILE A 33 -13.72 -4.08 1.12
C ILE A 33 -12.40 -3.86 1.86
N LYS A 34 -11.81 -2.67 1.67
CA LYS A 34 -10.72 -2.13 2.49
C LYS A 34 -11.15 -0.77 3.00
N HIS A 35 -10.94 -0.49 4.27
CA HIS A 35 -11.32 0.80 4.81
C HIS A 35 -10.30 1.85 4.45
N ARG A 36 -10.78 3.02 3.99
CA ARG A 36 -9.90 4.13 3.67
C ARG A 36 -9.90 5.16 4.79
N PHE A 37 -8.72 5.66 5.11
CA PHE A 37 -8.54 6.81 5.98
C PHE A 37 -7.73 7.88 5.28
N ARG A 38 -7.96 9.12 5.67
CA ARG A 38 -7.11 10.24 5.28
C ARG A 38 -6.27 10.62 6.47
N GLU A 39 -4.96 10.51 6.35
CA GLU A 39 -4.05 10.95 7.39
C GLU A 39 -3.39 12.27 7.00
N THR A 40 -2.99 13.03 8.02
CA THR A 40 -2.29 14.31 7.87
C THR A 40 -0.96 14.17 8.59
N LEU A 41 0.13 14.29 7.85
CA LEU A 41 1.47 14.24 8.40
C LEU A 41 1.82 15.54 9.13
N PRO A 42 2.75 15.51 10.09
CA PRO A 42 3.38 16.72 10.62
C PRO A 42 3.96 17.53 9.45
N GLY A 43 3.44 18.74 9.23
CA GLY A 43 3.71 19.55 8.03
C GLY A 43 2.51 19.74 7.10
N GLY A 44 1.37 19.12 7.40
CA GLY A 44 0.09 19.40 6.74
C GLY A 44 -0.16 18.64 5.43
N ARG A 45 0.80 17.83 4.96
CA ARG A 45 0.59 16.95 3.81
C ARG A 45 -0.44 15.88 4.17
N THR A 46 -1.43 15.71 3.31
CA THR A 46 -2.48 14.69 3.47
C THR A 46 -2.37 13.62 2.40
N HIS A 47 -2.71 12.38 2.76
CA HIS A 47 -2.83 11.27 1.81
C HIS A 47 -3.83 10.24 2.33
N ASP A 48 -4.29 9.38 1.42
CA ASP A 48 -5.23 8.32 1.73
C ASP A 48 -4.48 7.01 1.99
N ILE A 49 -4.88 6.29 3.04
CA ILE A 49 -4.33 4.99 3.43
C ILE A 49 -5.44 3.94 3.41
N LEU A 50 -5.08 2.68 3.20
CA LEU A 50 -5.97 1.53 3.29
C LEU A 50 -5.63 0.69 4.51
N GLU A 51 -6.68 0.29 5.22
CA GLU A 51 -6.65 -0.50 6.44
C GLU A 51 -7.64 -1.68 6.34
N ILE A 52 -7.23 -2.84 6.82
CA ILE A 52 -7.94 -4.12 6.70
C ILE A 52 -8.22 -4.71 8.08
N ASP A 53 -7.19 -4.94 8.90
CA ASP A 53 -7.35 -5.63 10.19
C ASP A 53 -7.22 -4.66 11.35
N ARG A 54 -8.35 -4.11 11.78
CA ARG A 54 -8.34 -3.13 12.86
C ARG A 54 -7.91 -3.67 14.23
N GLN A 55 -7.83 -4.98 14.48
CA GLN A 55 -7.52 -5.47 15.85
C GLN A 55 -7.36 -6.99 16.06
N THR A 56 -7.47 -7.85 15.05
CA THR A 56 -7.76 -9.29 15.30
C THR A 56 -6.52 -10.17 15.41
N SER A 57 -5.38 -9.73 14.88
CA SER A 57 -4.13 -10.48 14.97
C SER A 57 -3.10 -9.68 15.77
N GLY A 58 -2.56 -10.26 16.85
CA GLY A 58 -1.66 -9.61 17.83
C GLY A 58 -0.31 -9.08 17.30
N ARG A 59 -0.19 -8.89 15.98
CA ARG A 59 0.84 -8.16 15.28
C ARG A 59 0.19 -6.95 14.58
N ASN A 60 -0.44 -6.07 15.34
CA ASN A 60 -1.01 -4.87 14.75
C ASN A 60 0.09 -3.78 14.61
N PRO A 61 0.58 -3.49 13.39
CA PRO A 61 1.56 -2.42 13.17
C PRO A 61 0.96 -1.02 13.30
N ASP A 62 -0.33 -0.89 13.64
CA ASP A 62 -0.99 0.40 13.86
C ASP A 62 -0.69 0.98 15.25
N ASN A 63 -0.27 0.14 16.20
CA ASN A 63 0.14 0.59 17.53
C ASN A 63 1.57 0.12 17.84
N THR A 64 2.53 0.97 17.53
CA THR A 64 3.96 0.69 17.71
C THR A 64 4.53 1.48 18.88
N PRO A 65 5.68 1.06 19.43
CA PRO A 65 6.52 1.97 20.19
C PRO A 65 6.90 3.22 19.39
N VAL A 66 7.37 4.25 20.08
CA VAL A 66 7.90 5.45 19.43
C VAL A 66 9.20 5.11 18.69
N PHE A 67 9.26 5.46 17.41
CA PHE A 67 10.48 5.37 16.61
C PHE A 67 11.26 6.68 16.68
N THR A 68 12.54 6.60 17.05
CA THR A 68 13.48 7.72 16.93
C THR A 68 14.36 7.46 15.72
N VAL A 69 14.08 8.16 14.62
CA VAL A 69 14.81 7.97 13.36
C VAL A 69 16.24 8.50 13.52
N PRO A 70 17.28 7.67 13.29
CA PRO A 70 18.66 8.13 13.39
C PRO A 70 18.99 9.23 12.36
N PRO A 71 20.00 10.08 12.63
CA PRO A 71 20.52 10.99 11.62
C PRO A 71 20.89 10.25 10.32
N GLY A 72 20.64 10.89 9.18
CA GLY A 72 20.93 10.31 7.86
C GLY A 72 19.98 9.18 7.44
N HIS A 73 18.87 8.97 8.15
CA HIS A 73 17.87 7.95 7.80
C HIS A 73 16.47 8.55 7.65
N VAL A 74 15.58 7.81 6.99
CA VAL A 74 14.15 8.09 6.90
C VAL A 74 13.32 6.88 7.38
N PHE A 75 12.11 7.17 7.84
CA PHE A 75 11.08 6.17 8.15
C PHE A 75 10.02 6.22 7.07
N VAL A 76 9.78 5.11 6.38
CA VAL A 76 8.86 5.02 5.25
C VAL A 76 7.70 4.09 5.58
N MET A 77 6.52 4.44 5.09
CA MET A 77 5.30 3.66 5.25
C MET A 77 4.58 3.55 3.90
N GLY A 78 3.97 2.40 3.64
CA GLY A 78 3.14 2.21 2.45
C GLY A 78 1.69 2.63 2.70
N ASP A 79 1.00 3.11 1.66
CA ASP A 79 -0.41 3.52 1.76
C ASP A 79 -1.35 2.35 2.06
N ASN A 80 -1.03 1.14 1.58
CA ASN A 80 -1.80 -0.08 1.86
C ASN A 80 -1.22 -0.79 3.10
N ARG A 81 -1.63 -0.32 4.28
CA ARG A 81 -0.91 -0.49 5.55
C ARG A 81 -0.72 -1.95 5.94
N ASP A 82 -1.77 -2.77 5.91
CA ASP A 82 -1.66 -4.19 6.25
C ASP A 82 -0.95 -5.04 5.20
N ASN A 83 -0.77 -4.50 3.99
CA ASN A 83 -0.09 -5.20 2.89
C ASN A 83 1.30 -4.61 2.62
N SER A 84 1.85 -3.88 3.58
CA SER A 84 3.13 -3.19 3.47
C SER A 84 4.08 -3.67 4.56
N GLN A 85 5.17 -4.34 4.17
CA GLN A 85 6.28 -4.68 5.07
C GLN A 85 7.29 -3.52 5.12
N ASP A 86 6.84 -2.38 5.63
CA ASP A 86 7.61 -1.12 5.64
C ASP A 86 8.46 -0.92 6.92
N SER A 87 8.84 0.33 7.24
CA SER A 87 9.74 0.65 8.36
C SER A 87 9.17 0.28 9.74
N ARG A 88 7.85 0.06 9.86
CA ARG A 88 7.22 -0.44 11.09
C ARG A 88 7.72 -1.83 11.48
N PHE A 89 8.19 -2.60 10.49
CA PHE A 89 8.69 -3.95 10.68
C PHE A 89 10.22 -3.98 10.70
N PRO A 90 10.85 -4.66 11.68
CA PRO A 90 12.30 -4.81 11.70
C PRO A 90 12.77 -5.72 10.56
N ARG A 91 14.01 -5.51 10.10
CA ARG A 91 14.61 -6.32 9.02
C ARG A 91 14.69 -7.80 9.35
N SER A 92 14.76 -8.16 10.63
CA SER A 92 14.77 -9.55 11.11
C SER A 92 13.51 -10.33 10.79
N VAL A 93 12.38 -9.65 10.51
CA VAL A 93 11.12 -10.29 10.12
C VAL A 93 10.71 -9.97 8.68
N GLY A 94 11.66 -9.47 7.86
CA GLY A 94 11.41 -9.14 6.45
C GLY A 94 10.97 -7.70 6.19
N GLY A 95 10.91 -6.85 7.22
CA GLY A 95 10.62 -5.43 7.06
C GLY A 95 11.79 -4.61 6.50
N VAL A 96 11.53 -3.34 6.23
CA VAL A 96 12.54 -2.40 5.71
C VAL A 96 13.41 -1.83 6.84
N GLY A 97 12.84 -1.58 8.01
CA GLY A 97 13.49 -0.78 9.06
C GLY A 97 13.75 0.67 8.63
N TYR A 98 14.70 1.35 9.27
CA TYR A 98 15.12 2.70 8.85
C TYR A 98 15.89 2.63 7.53
N VAL A 99 15.60 3.56 6.62
CA VAL A 99 16.24 3.62 5.29
C VAL A 99 17.32 4.70 5.30
N PRO A 100 18.59 4.36 5.05
CA PRO A 100 19.64 5.36 4.86
C PRO A 100 19.33 6.28 3.68
N VAL A 101 19.58 7.59 3.81
CA VAL A 101 19.25 8.59 2.79
C VAL A 101 20.01 8.34 1.48
N GLU A 102 21.22 7.78 1.55
CA GLU A 102 22.01 7.40 0.37
C GLU A 102 21.36 6.30 -0.49
N ASN A 103 20.41 5.54 0.07
CA ASN A 103 19.64 4.55 -0.68
C ASN A 103 18.44 5.17 -1.41
N ILE A 104 18.16 6.45 -1.21
CA ILE A 104 17.07 7.16 -1.88
C ILE A 104 17.54 7.59 -3.27
N VAL A 105 17.03 6.92 -4.29
CA VAL A 105 17.34 7.25 -5.70
C VAL A 105 16.58 8.50 -6.17
N GLY A 106 15.32 8.67 -5.75
CA GLY A 106 14.50 9.80 -6.17
C GLY A 106 13.01 9.66 -5.80
N ARG A 107 12.20 10.63 -6.24
CA ARG A 107 10.75 10.66 -6.02
C ARG A 107 10.02 10.10 -7.25
N ALA A 108 8.99 9.29 -7.02
CA ALA A 108 8.08 8.86 -8.07
C ALA A 108 7.07 9.97 -8.39
N ASP A 109 7.09 10.50 -9.62
CA ASP A 109 6.26 11.66 -10.00
C ASP A 109 5.07 11.32 -10.89
N ARG A 110 5.17 10.28 -11.75
CA ARG A 110 4.15 9.99 -12.77
C ARG A 110 4.04 8.50 -13.06
N ILE A 111 2.81 8.06 -13.32
CA ILE A 111 2.52 6.72 -13.84
C ILE A 111 2.63 6.78 -15.36
N ILE A 112 3.71 6.30 -15.96
CA ILE A 112 3.86 6.29 -17.43
C ILE A 112 2.95 5.25 -18.08
N PHE A 113 2.81 4.09 -17.43
CA PHE A 113 2.04 2.97 -17.97
C PHE A 113 1.40 2.13 -16.84
N SER A 114 0.29 1.45 -17.15
CA SER A 114 -0.41 0.57 -16.20
C SER A 114 -1.19 -0.54 -16.89
N SER A 115 -1.02 -1.78 -16.43
CA SER A 115 -1.81 -2.94 -16.88
C SER A 115 -2.30 -3.74 -15.68
N ALA A 116 -3.51 -4.28 -15.76
CA ALA A 116 -4.04 -5.22 -14.77
C ALA A 116 -3.67 -6.68 -15.09
N GLY A 117 -3.26 -6.96 -16.33
CA GLY A 117 -3.00 -8.32 -16.79
C GLY A 117 -1.57 -8.80 -16.53
N ARG A 118 -1.40 -10.11 -16.70
CA ARG A 118 -0.11 -10.83 -16.60
C ARG A 118 0.86 -10.62 -17.77
N SER A 119 0.40 -9.98 -18.86
CA SER A 119 1.22 -9.72 -20.05
C SER A 119 0.92 -8.33 -20.60
N LEU A 120 1.96 -7.63 -21.05
CA LEU A 120 1.83 -6.35 -21.74
C LEU A 120 1.13 -6.50 -23.09
N LEU A 121 1.17 -7.69 -23.70
CA LEU A 121 0.48 -7.99 -24.96
C LEU A 121 -1.04 -8.13 -24.79
N TYR A 122 -1.53 -8.30 -23.56
CA TYR A 122 -2.97 -8.31 -23.29
C TYR A 122 -3.49 -6.87 -23.21
N VAL A 123 -3.54 -6.23 -24.37
CA VAL A 123 -3.89 -4.81 -24.53
C VAL A 123 -5.26 -4.46 -23.94
N TRP A 124 -6.19 -5.42 -23.89
CA TRP A 124 -7.51 -5.27 -23.26
C TRP A 124 -7.45 -5.15 -21.73
N THR A 125 -6.30 -5.44 -21.10
CA THR A 125 -6.09 -5.28 -19.64
C THR A 125 -5.39 -3.97 -19.28
N TRP A 126 -5.08 -3.13 -20.27
CA TRP A 126 -4.44 -1.84 -20.04
C TRP A 126 -5.37 -0.87 -19.33
N ARG A 127 -4.83 -0.16 -18.34
CA ARG A 127 -5.57 0.80 -17.50
C ARG A 127 -5.29 2.22 -17.98
N GLY A 128 -5.77 2.55 -19.17
CA GLY A 128 -5.48 3.81 -19.86
C GLY A 128 -5.74 5.09 -19.03
N GLY A 129 -6.77 5.08 -18.18
CA GLY A 129 -7.06 6.19 -17.26
C GLY A 129 -6.00 6.46 -16.19
N ARG A 130 -4.95 5.62 -16.10
CA ARG A 130 -3.79 5.83 -15.23
C ARG A 130 -2.55 6.31 -15.98
N PHE A 131 -2.58 6.37 -17.32
CA PHE A 131 -1.41 6.75 -18.10
C PHE A 131 -1.10 8.24 -17.93
N PHE A 132 0.18 8.55 -17.80
CA PHE A 132 0.74 9.88 -17.52
C PHE A 132 0.15 10.60 -16.31
N LYS A 133 -0.57 9.88 -15.44
CA LYS A 133 -1.20 10.46 -14.25
C LYS A 133 -0.10 10.88 -13.28
N ALA A 134 -0.15 12.14 -12.86
CA ALA A 134 0.72 12.65 -11.82
C ALA A 134 0.42 11.93 -10.49
N ILE A 135 1.48 11.65 -9.74
CA ILE A 135 1.39 11.17 -8.36
C ILE A 135 1.43 12.44 -7.50
N GLU A 136 0.39 12.64 -6.70
CA GLU A 136 0.30 13.73 -5.74
C GLU A 136 1.02 13.34 -4.45
#